data_AF-R7MBJ0-F1
#
_entry.id   AF-R7MBJ0-F1
#
_cell.length_a   1.000
_cell.length_b   1.000
_cell.length_c   1.000
_cell.angle_alpha   90.00
_cell.angle_beta   90.00
_cell.angle_gamma   90.00
#
_symmetry.space_group_name_H-M   'P 1'
#
loop_
_entity.id
_entity.type
_entity.pdbx_description
1 polymer ?
#
loop_
_entity_poly.entity_id
_entity_poly.type
_entity_poly.pdbx_seq_one_letter_code
_entity_poly.pdbx_strand_id
1 'polypeptide(L)'
;MKNLSSWLIAIFAFAFWLYRVVATALYSMGTELVLPPMDMIMEILLLFITFICICFIIKRKLLSAIIYLISHIFYYGIYMYQNVETMINNSGTLNLYMGLLVCLVALVIPVAALFDVLVDKSRKVNPVDKQTDWFYKNKEYDRKLDERADKNQYRTL
;
A
#
# COMPACT_ATOMS: atom_id res chain seq x y z
N MET A 1 -14.44 3.91 -1.38
CA MET A 1 -13.58 3.83 -0.17
C MET A 1 -14.44 4.14 1.05
N LYS A 2 -14.39 3.33 2.11
CA LYS A 2 -15.30 3.49 3.27
C LYS A 2 -14.66 4.17 4.48
N ASN A 3 -13.32 4.23 4.54
CA ASN A 3 -12.56 4.70 5.70
C ASN A 3 -11.66 5.88 5.33
N LEU A 4 -11.43 6.79 6.29
CA LEU A 4 -10.53 7.95 6.16
C LEU A 4 -9.11 7.54 5.72
N SER A 5 -8.57 6.47 6.30
CA SER A 5 -7.23 5.96 5.98
C SER A 5 -7.06 5.65 4.49
N SER A 6 -8.03 4.99 3.88
CA SER A 6 -7.99 4.66 2.45
C SER A 6 -8.03 5.90 1.55
N TRP A 7 -8.78 6.93 1.97
CA TRP A 7 -8.82 8.22 1.28
C TRP A 7 -7.48 8.94 1.38
N LEU A 8 -6.88 8.94 2.57
CA LEU A 8 -5.58 9.57 2.83
C LEU A 8 -4.47 8.94 1.98
N ILE A 9 -4.45 7.61 1.85
CA ILE A 9 -3.49 6.90 0.98
C ILE A 9 -3.65 7.33 -0.48
N ALA A 10 -4.89 7.43 -0.98
CA ALA A 10 -5.15 7.87 -2.35
C ALA A 10 -4.69 9.33 -2.59
N ILE A 11 -4.94 10.21 -1.62
CA ILE A 11 -4.49 11.61 -1.68
C ILE A 11 -2.97 11.69 -1.69
N PHE A 12 -2.28 10.97 -0.81
CA PHE A 12 -0.81 10.97 -0.79
C PHE A 12 -0.21 10.38 -2.07
N ALA A 13 -0.80 9.30 -2.60
CA ALA A 13 -0.37 8.74 -3.88
C ALA A 13 -0.53 9.74 -5.03
N PHE A 14 -1.66 10.46 -5.08
CA PHE A 14 -1.90 11.46 -6.11
C PHE A 14 -1.00 12.71 -5.93
N ALA A 15 -0.79 13.15 -4.68
CA ALA A 15 0.10 14.28 -4.38
C ALA A 15 1.55 13.97 -4.75
N PHE A 16 2.03 12.76 -4.42
CA PHE A 16 3.37 12.32 -4.82
C PHE A 16 3.48 12.19 -6.34
N TRP A 17 2.47 11.63 -7.01
CA TRP A 17 2.43 11.57 -8.47
C TRP A 17 2.50 12.97 -9.10
N LEU A 18 1.72 13.94 -8.58
CA LEU A 18 1.72 15.31 -9.09
C LEU A 18 3.08 16.01 -8.85
N TYR A 19 3.69 15.77 -7.69
CA TYR A 19 5.07 16.20 -7.43
C TYR A 19 6.03 15.66 -8.48
N ARG A 20 5.94 14.37 -8.84
CA ARG A 20 6.78 13.75 -9.88
C ARG A 20 6.53 14.35 -11.26
N VAL A 21 5.27 14.60 -11.63
CA VAL A 21 4.93 15.28 -12.89
C VAL A 21 5.61 16.65 -12.97
N VAL A 22 5.50 17.45 -11.92
CA VAL A 22 6.14 18.77 -11.86
C VAL A 22 7.66 18.66 -11.92
N ALA A 23 8.26 17.72 -11.16
CA ALA A 23 9.70 17.49 -11.17
C ALA A 23 10.20 17.07 -12.57
N THR A 24 9.48 16.22 -13.29
CA THR A 24 9.84 15.84 -14.67
C THR A 24 9.73 16.99 -15.66
N ALA A 25 8.68 17.79 -15.55
CA ALA A 25 8.50 18.95 -16.42
C ALA A 25 9.63 19.97 -16.20
N LEU A 26 9.95 20.28 -14.95
CA LEU A 26 11.03 21.18 -14.59
C LEU A 26 12.40 20.66 -15.03
N TYR A 27 12.65 19.35 -14.90
CA TYR A 27 13.88 18.74 -15.39
C TYR A 27 14.03 18.89 -16.90
N SER A 28 12.94 18.76 -17.67
CA SER A 28 12.94 19.01 -19.13
C SER A 28 13.26 20.47 -19.51
N MET A 29 13.05 21.40 -18.58
CA MET A 29 13.36 22.83 -18.75
C MET A 29 14.74 23.21 -18.19
N GLY A 30 15.54 22.22 -17.73
CA GLY A 30 16.89 22.44 -17.20
C GLY A 30 16.93 22.84 -15.72
N THR A 31 15.82 22.73 -15.00
CA THR A 31 15.75 23.02 -13.56
C THR A 31 15.61 21.73 -12.75
N GLU A 32 16.55 21.49 -11.85
CA GLU A 32 16.59 20.27 -11.04
C GLU A 32 15.89 20.47 -9.70
N LEU A 33 14.89 19.63 -9.43
CA LEU A 33 14.31 19.48 -8.10
C LEU A 33 14.92 18.29 -7.37
N VAL A 34 14.58 18.17 -6.08
CA VAL A 34 14.95 17.01 -5.26
C VAL A 34 14.45 15.74 -5.94
N LEU A 35 15.32 14.72 -6.03
CA LEU A 35 15.07 13.47 -6.75
C LEU A 35 14.92 13.68 -8.27
N PRO A 36 15.97 14.09 -9.00
CA PRO A 36 15.90 14.21 -10.45
C PRO A 36 15.57 12.85 -11.12
N PRO A 37 14.90 12.85 -12.29
CA PRO A 37 14.65 11.63 -13.05
C PRO A 37 15.98 10.92 -13.39
N MET A 38 16.06 9.62 -13.14
CA MET A 38 17.25 8.82 -13.51
C MET A 38 17.34 8.65 -15.03
N ASP A 39 16.19 8.39 -15.63
CA ASP A 39 16.00 8.26 -17.07
C ASP A 39 14.63 8.85 -17.41
N MET A 40 14.61 9.78 -18.36
CA MET A 40 13.40 10.52 -18.72
C MET A 40 12.32 9.64 -19.34
N ILE A 41 12.71 8.66 -20.17
CA ILE A 41 11.77 7.75 -20.82
C ILE A 41 11.10 6.87 -19.76
N MET A 42 11.91 6.31 -18.86
CA MET A 42 11.43 5.44 -17.79
C MET A 42 10.56 6.19 -16.77
N GLU A 43 10.90 7.42 -16.43
CA GLU A 43 10.09 8.24 -15.51
C GLU A 43 8.73 8.59 -16.13
N ILE A 44 8.69 8.97 -17.41
CA ILE A 44 7.42 9.24 -18.11
C ILE A 44 6.55 7.98 -18.15
N LEU A 45 7.12 6.82 -18.49
CA LEU A 45 6.40 5.55 -18.46
C LEU A 45 5.85 5.23 -17.06
N LEU A 46 6.66 5.44 -16.03
CA LEU A 46 6.25 5.25 -14.64
C LEU A 46 5.09 6.18 -14.27
N LEU A 47 5.12 7.46 -14.65
CA LEU A 47 4.04 8.42 -14.38
C LEU A 47 2.70 7.97 -14.97
N PHE A 48 2.69 7.42 -16.19
CA PHE A 48 1.46 6.90 -16.80
C PHE A 48 0.95 5.64 -16.09
N ILE A 49 1.84 4.67 -15.84
CA ILE A 49 1.48 3.43 -15.14
C ILE A 49 0.88 3.73 -13.77
N THR A 50 1.51 4.67 -13.04
CA THR A 50 1.16 4.98 -11.66
C THR A 50 -0.15 5.76 -11.58
N PHE A 51 -0.42 6.67 -12.51
CA PHE A 51 -1.71 7.33 -12.64
C PHE A 51 -2.85 6.32 -12.85
N ILE A 52 -2.66 5.38 -13.79
CA ILE A 52 -3.64 4.32 -14.06
C ILE A 52 -3.86 3.46 -12.81
N CYS A 53 -2.78 3.10 -12.11
CA CYS A 53 -2.88 2.31 -10.89
C CYS A 53 -3.66 3.03 -9.78
N ILE A 54 -3.44 4.33 -9.56
CA ILE A 54 -4.17 5.13 -8.57
C ILE A 54 -5.69 5.09 -8.84
N CYS A 55 -6.10 5.27 -10.10
CA CYS A 55 -7.51 5.20 -10.50
C CYS A 55 -8.15 3.84 -10.16
N PHE A 56 -7.42 2.74 -10.33
CA PHE A 56 -7.92 1.39 -10.04
C PHE A 56 -7.81 0.99 -8.55
N ILE A 57 -6.87 1.57 -7.79
CA ILE A 57 -6.77 1.40 -6.33
C ILE A 57 -8.02 1.96 -5.65
N ILE A 58 -8.54 3.09 -6.13
CA ILE A 58 -9.83 3.66 -5.65
C ILE A 58 -10.98 2.66 -5.86
N LYS A 59 -10.94 1.89 -6.97
CA LYS A 59 -11.88 0.79 -7.28
C LYS A 59 -11.55 -0.53 -6.56
N ARG A 60 -10.56 -0.56 -5.65
CA ARG A 60 -10.14 -1.73 -4.85
C ARG A 60 -9.64 -2.92 -5.68
N LYS A 61 -9.00 -2.67 -6.82
CA LYS A 61 -8.40 -3.73 -7.64
C LYS A 61 -7.01 -4.11 -7.10
N LEU A 62 -6.87 -5.35 -6.61
CA LEU A 62 -5.62 -5.85 -6.03
C LEU A 62 -4.46 -5.85 -7.04
N LEU A 63 -4.72 -6.24 -8.28
CA LEU A 63 -3.72 -6.30 -9.34
C LEU A 63 -3.06 -4.94 -9.57
N SER A 64 -3.82 -3.85 -9.49
CA SER A 64 -3.30 -2.49 -9.65
C SER A 64 -2.39 -2.07 -8.50
N ALA A 65 -2.70 -2.47 -7.26
CA ALA A 65 -1.81 -2.21 -6.12
C ALA A 65 -0.49 -2.99 -6.23
N ILE A 66 -0.54 -4.22 -6.75
CA ILE A 66 0.65 -5.03 -7.01
C ILE A 66 1.52 -4.40 -8.10
N ILE A 67 0.93 -4.01 -9.24
CA ILE A 67 1.67 -3.32 -10.32
C ILE A 67 2.28 -2.03 -9.78
N TYR A 68 1.52 -1.24 -9.02
CA TYR A 68 2.00 0.01 -8.45
C TYR A 68 3.25 -0.18 -7.59
N LEU A 69 3.23 -1.20 -6.71
CA LEU A 69 4.37 -1.59 -5.88
C LEU A 69 5.56 -2.04 -6.73
N ILE A 70 5.35 -2.98 -7.64
CA ILE A 70 6.42 -3.58 -8.45
C ILE A 70 7.11 -2.49 -9.29
N SER A 71 6.34 -1.65 -9.98
CA SER A 71 6.90 -0.55 -10.78
C SER A 71 7.70 0.44 -9.94
N HIS A 72 7.23 0.78 -8.74
CA HIS A 72 7.96 1.66 -7.83
C HIS A 72 9.24 1.00 -7.29
N ILE A 73 9.20 -0.29 -6.92
CA ILE A 73 10.39 -1.01 -6.48
C ILE A 73 11.43 -1.08 -7.60
N PHE A 74 11.02 -1.39 -8.83
CA PHE A 74 11.96 -1.45 -9.95
C PHE A 74 12.61 -0.09 -10.22
N TYR A 75 11.85 1.00 -10.22
CA TYR A 75 12.42 2.31 -10.52
C TYR A 75 13.19 2.89 -9.34
N TYR A 76 12.51 3.09 -8.20
CA TYR A 76 13.07 3.75 -7.03
C TYR A 76 14.00 2.85 -6.22
N GLY A 77 13.86 1.53 -6.31
CA GLY A 77 14.82 0.60 -5.69
C GLY A 77 16.19 0.64 -6.36
N ILE A 78 16.23 0.70 -7.70
CA ILE A 78 17.49 0.89 -8.44
C ILE A 78 18.09 2.26 -8.11
N TYR A 79 17.26 3.31 -8.11
CA TYR A 79 17.68 4.65 -7.72
C TYR A 79 18.30 4.67 -6.32
N MET A 80 17.65 4.05 -5.34
CA MET A 80 18.16 3.95 -3.97
C MET A 80 19.49 3.21 -3.92
N TYR A 81 19.62 2.08 -4.61
CA TYR A 81 20.86 1.30 -4.62
C TYR A 81 22.05 2.13 -5.12
N GLN A 82 21.91 2.80 -6.26
CA GLN A 82 22.97 3.63 -6.85
C GLN A 82 23.38 4.81 -5.95
N ASN A 83 22.40 5.44 -5.29
CA ASN A 83 22.66 6.57 -4.40
C ASN A 83 23.23 6.15 -3.04
N VAL A 84 22.93 4.94 -2.57
CA VAL A 84 23.58 4.37 -1.37
C VAL A 84 25.02 3.97 -1.67
N GLU A 85 25.29 3.37 -2.83
CA GLU A 85 26.65 3.02 -3.25
C GLU A 85 27.57 4.26 -3.33
N THR A 86 27.09 5.37 -3.89
CA THR A 86 27.83 6.64 -3.93
C THR A 86 28.11 7.21 -2.53
N MET A 87 27.17 7.06 -1.58
CA MET A 87 27.40 7.44 -0.19
C MET A 87 28.46 6.58 0.51
N ILE A 88 28.46 5.27 0.29
CA ILE A 88 29.46 4.34 0.83
C ILE A 88 30.86 4.72 0.34
N ASN A 89 30.96 5.20 -0.90
CA ASN A 89 32.21 5.67 -1.51
C ASN A 89 32.61 7.11 -1.09
N ASN A 90 32.08 7.63 0.03
CA ASN A 90 32.38 8.96 0.61
C ASN A 90 32.12 10.17 -0.32
N SER A 91 31.23 10.05 -1.30
CA SER A 91 30.80 11.16 -2.18
C SER A 91 29.39 11.67 -1.88
N GLY A 92 28.87 11.37 -0.69
CA GLY A 92 27.52 11.77 -0.27
C GLY A 92 27.35 13.28 -0.11
N THR A 93 26.58 13.91 -0.99
CA THR A 93 26.16 15.32 -0.89
C THR A 93 24.82 15.45 -0.16
N LEU A 94 24.53 16.64 0.41
CA LEU A 94 23.27 16.90 1.13
C LEU A 94 22.02 16.64 0.25
N ASN A 95 22.11 16.91 -1.05
CA ASN A 95 21.05 16.64 -2.01
C ASN A 95 20.75 15.14 -2.17
N LEU A 96 21.77 14.27 -2.06
CA LEU A 96 21.59 12.82 -2.13
C LEU A 96 20.81 12.30 -0.92
N TYR A 97 21.06 12.82 0.28
CA TYR A 97 20.30 12.44 1.49
C TYR A 97 18.82 12.83 1.37
N MET A 98 18.54 14.03 0.88
CA MET A 98 17.15 14.47 0.64
C MET A 98 16.48 13.63 -0.45
N GLY A 99 17.21 13.31 -1.53
CA GLY A 99 16.74 12.39 -2.58
C GLY A 99 16.36 11.03 -2.03
N LEU A 100 17.22 10.40 -1.22
CA LEU A 100 16.94 9.10 -0.59
C LEU A 100 15.69 9.12 0.31
N LEU A 101 15.48 10.20 1.08
CA LEU A 101 14.25 10.34 1.89
C LEU A 101 12.99 10.40 1.03
N VAL A 102 13.00 11.17 -0.06
CA VAL A 102 11.86 11.22 -0.99
C VAL A 102 11.67 9.87 -1.70
N CYS A 103 12.76 9.17 -2.00
CA CYS A 103 12.73 7.83 -2.58
C CYS A 103 12.10 6.80 -1.63
N LEU A 104 12.37 6.91 -0.33
CA LEU A 104 11.71 6.09 0.71
C LEU A 104 10.20 6.34 0.73
N VAL A 105 9.77 7.59 0.64
CA VAL A 105 8.33 7.94 0.54
C VAL A 105 7.72 7.28 -0.70
N ALA A 106 8.43 7.32 -1.83
CA ALA A 106 8.01 6.66 -3.06
C ALA A 106 7.76 5.16 -2.89
N LEU A 107 8.51 4.47 -2.02
CA LEU A 107 8.33 3.04 -1.74
C LEU A 107 7.26 2.77 -0.68
N VAL A 108 7.10 3.63 0.32
CA VAL A 108 6.15 3.43 1.42
C VAL A 108 4.70 3.58 0.98
N ILE A 109 4.40 4.54 0.09
CA ILE A 109 3.03 4.79 -0.40
C ILE A 109 2.43 3.54 -1.09
N PRO A 110 3.08 2.90 -2.09
CA PRO A 110 2.53 1.71 -2.73
C PRO A 110 2.42 0.51 -1.79
N VAL A 111 3.33 0.38 -0.82
CA VAL A 111 3.21 -0.63 0.25
C VAL A 111 1.94 -0.42 1.05
N ALA A 112 1.69 0.82 1.50
CA ALA A 112 0.47 1.16 2.23
C ALA A 112 -0.80 0.92 1.38
N ALA A 113 -0.76 1.26 0.09
CA ALA A 113 -1.88 1.02 -0.83
C ALA A 113 -2.17 -0.48 -1.01
N LEU A 114 -1.14 -1.32 -1.11
CA LEU A 114 -1.31 -2.77 -1.18
C LEU A 114 -1.95 -3.32 0.10
N PHE A 115 -1.45 -2.93 1.27
CA PHE A 115 -2.02 -3.35 2.55
C PHE A 115 -3.47 -2.90 2.72
N ASP A 116 -3.83 -1.66 2.34
CA ASP A 116 -5.21 -1.18 2.41
C ASP A 116 -6.17 -2.04 1.55
N VAL A 117 -5.75 -2.41 0.33
CA VAL A 117 -6.54 -3.28 -0.54
C VAL A 117 -6.62 -4.72 -0.01
N LEU A 118 -5.53 -5.26 0.55
CA LEU A 118 -5.51 -6.59 1.14
C LEU A 118 -6.38 -6.69 2.38
N VAL A 119 -6.32 -5.69 3.27
CA VAL A 119 -7.15 -5.63 4.48
C VAL A 119 -8.63 -5.54 4.12
N ASP A 120 -9.00 -4.73 3.11
CA ASP A 120 -10.39 -4.67 2.62
C ASP A 120 -10.87 -6.02 2.08
N LYS A 121 -10.00 -6.76 1.37
CA LYS A 121 -10.33 -8.09 0.85
C LYS A 121 -10.48 -9.11 1.98
N SER A 122 -9.59 -9.09 2.97
CA SER A 122 -9.66 -9.94 4.16
C SER A 122 -10.96 -9.74 4.94
N ARG A 123 -11.37 -8.48 5.15
CA ARG A 123 -12.65 -8.15 5.81
C ARG A 123 -13.89 -8.63 5.05
N LYS A 124 -13.81 -8.79 3.73
CA LYS A 124 -14.91 -9.35 2.92
C LYS A 124 -14.98 -10.87 2.98
N VAL A 125 -13.83 -11.54 3.11
CA VAL A 125 -13.76 -13.00 3.25
C VAL A 125 -14.28 -13.44 4.62
N ASN A 126 -13.92 -12.70 5.68
CA ASN A 126 -14.37 -12.96 7.04
C ASN A 126 -15.13 -11.73 7.57
N PRO A 127 -16.40 -11.53 7.19
CA PRO A 127 -17.19 -10.43 7.71
C PRO A 127 -17.38 -10.59 9.22
N VAL A 128 -17.17 -9.50 9.95
CA VAL A 128 -17.43 -9.42 11.39
C VAL A 128 -18.55 -8.43 11.61
N ASP A 129 -19.65 -8.89 12.19
CA ASP A 129 -20.77 -8.02 12.57
C ASP A 129 -20.68 -7.68 14.06
N LYS A 130 -20.32 -6.42 14.36
CA LYS A 130 -20.16 -5.97 15.75
C LYS A 130 -21.45 -6.07 16.58
N GLN A 131 -22.63 -6.09 15.96
CA GLN A 131 -23.90 -6.13 16.69
C GLN A 131 -24.28 -7.54 17.13
N THR A 132 -23.87 -8.55 16.36
CA THR A 132 -24.32 -9.95 16.56
C THR A 132 -23.17 -10.88 16.94
N ASP A 133 -21.94 -10.63 16.45
CA ASP A 133 -20.81 -11.52 16.68
C ASP A 133 -20.37 -11.59 18.15
N TRP A 134 -20.57 -10.53 18.94
CA TRP A 134 -20.24 -10.56 20.37
C TRP A 134 -21.09 -11.59 21.14
N PHE A 135 -22.29 -11.89 20.64
CA PHE A 135 -23.20 -12.89 21.20
C PHE A 135 -22.91 -14.28 20.63
N TYR A 136 -22.81 -14.42 19.31
CA TYR A 136 -22.67 -15.73 18.65
C TYR A 136 -21.26 -16.32 18.65
N LYS A 137 -20.21 -15.52 18.86
CA LYS A 137 -18.81 -16.00 18.88
C LYS A 137 -18.21 -16.09 20.28
N ASN A 138 -18.95 -15.71 21.32
CA ASN A 138 -18.44 -15.75 22.68
C ASN A 138 -18.78 -17.09 23.36
N LYS A 139 -17.74 -17.90 23.59
CA LYS A 139 -17.82 -19.22 24.25
C LYS A 139 -18.26 -19.16 25.72
N GLU A 140 -18.23 -17.99 26.35
CA GLU A 140 -18.73 -17.81 27.72
C GLU A 140 -20.25 -17.91 27.79
N TYR A 141 -20.95 -17.53 26.71
CA TYR A 141 -22.40 -17.62 26.58
C TYR A 141 -22.88 -18.89 25.88
N ASP A 142 -21.94 -19.73 25.41
CA ASP A 142 -22.29 -21.06 24.91
C ASP A 142 -22.93 -21.86 26.04
N ARG A 143 -24.11 -22.41 25.76
CA ARG A 143 -24.87 -23.21 26.73
C ARG A 143 -24.00 -24.39 27.17
N LYS A 144 -23.47 -24.32 28.38
CA LYS A 144 -22.78 -25.44 29.02
C LYS A 144 -23.81 -26.55 29.23
N LEU A 145 -23.54 -27.74 28.70
CA LEU A 145 -24.36 -28.91 28.98
C LEU A 145 -24.22 -29.21 30.47
N ASP A 146 -25.33 -29.11 31.20
CA ASP A 146 -25.41 -29.57 32.58
C ASP A 146 -25.17 -31.09 32.60
N GLU A 147 -24.31 -31.56 33.51
CA GLU A 147 -24.05 -32.99 33.69
C GLU A 147 -25.31 -33.76 34.11
N ARG A 148 -26.30 -33.06 34.69
CA ARG A 148 -27.62 -33.58 35.05
C ARG A 148 -28.64 -33.55 33.92
N ALA A 149 -28.28 -33.03 32.75
CA ALA A 149 -29.17 -33.08 31.60
C ALA A 149 -29.38 -34.54 31.19
N ASP A 150 -30.64 -34.96 31.20
CA ASP A 150 -31.05 -36.33 30.90
C ASP A 150 -30.54 -36.77 29.52
N LYS A 151 -29.54 -37.65 29.52
CA LYS A 151 -29.00 -38.29 28.31
C LYS A 151 -29.92 -39.44 27.96
N ASN A 152 -31.14 -39.12 27.51
CA ASN A 152 -32.09 -40.12 27.06
C ASN A 152 -31.51 -40.88 25.85
N GLN A 153 -30.83 -41.99 26.14
CA GLN A 153 -30.40 -42.99 25.17
C GLN A 153 -31.64 -43.80 24.80
N TYR A 154 -32.50 -43.25 23.95
CA TYR A 154 -33.51 -44.08 23.31
C TYR A 154 -32.78 -45.08 22.41
N ARG A 155 -32.73 -46.34 22.87
CA ARG A 155 -32.35 -47.50 22.06
C ARG A 155 -33.29 -47.55 20.86
N THR A 156 -32.80 -47.15 19.70
CA THR A 156 -33.44 -47.51 18.42
C THR A 156 -33.11 -48.97 18.15
N LEU A 157 -34.14 -49.83 18.20
CA LEU A 157 -34.10 -51.23 17.76
C LEU A 157 -33.74 -51.32 16.28
#